data_AF-A0A1E7KDS4-F1
#
_entry.id   AF-A0A1E7KDS4-F1
#
_cell.length_a   1.000
_cell.length_b   1.000
_cell.length_c   1.000
_cell.angle_alpha   90.00
_cell.angle_beta   90.00
_cell.angle_gamma   90.00
#
_symmetry.space_group_name_H-M   'P 1'
#
loop_
_entity.id
_entity.type
_entity.pdbx_description
1 polymer ?
#
loop_
_entity_poly.entity_id
_entity_poly.type
_entity_poly.pdbx_seq_one_letter_code
_entity_poly.pdbx_strand_id
1 'polypeptide(L)'
;MHATSAANPDWSPPVHAPFALLPVGVWWDAVRVPYARGWGVVRTLGEACGAVIGDPHRSWLYWLVPPGGGGLPAREGEVVRLSVACWLPVPARTRTEPPGPYWAVPYGGADGRGLTDPLRLRAALADGEAAR
;
A
#
# COMPACT_ATOMS: atom_id res chain seq x y z
N MET A 1 13.56 12.25 -20.86
CA MET A 1 13.57 11.36 -19.68
C MET A 1 13.47 12.23 -18.44
N HIS A 2 12.25 12.48 -17.94
CA HIS A 2 12.05 13.11 -16.64
C HIS A 2 11.43 12.05 -15.73
N ALA A 3 12.17 11.60 -14.72
CA ALA A 3 11.61 10.91 -13.58
C ALA A 3 10.86 11.97 -12.76
N THR A 4 9.57 12.13 -13.05
CA THR A 4 8.71 12.97 -12.21
C THR A 4 8.50 12.23 -10.90
N SER A 5 9.19 12.68 -9.85
CA SER A 5 8.84 12.35 -8.48
C SER A 5 7.38 12.76 -8.25
N ALA A 6 6.47 11.80 -8.28
CA ALA A 6 5.06 12.03 -7.97
C ALA A 6 4.86 12.00 -6.45
N ALA A 7 5.54 12.88 -5.73
CA ALA A 7 5.04 13.34 -4.44
C ALA A 7 3.82 14.22 -4.76
N ASN A 8 2.63 13.63 -4.74
CA ASN A 8 1.37 14.33 -4.96
C ASN A 8 1.02 15.07 -3.64
N PRO A 9 1.07 16.42 -3.58
CA PRO A 9 1.13 17.12 -2.29
C PRO A 9 -0.20 17.21 -1.51
N ASP A 10 -1.35 16.86 -2.10
CA ASP A 10 -2.64 17.28 -1.53
C ASP A 10 -3.44 16.17 -0.82
N TRP A 11 -2.96 14.92 -0.79
CA TRP A 11 -3.69 13.85 -0.10
C TRP A 11 -3.12 13.54 1.29
N SER A 12 -4.03 13.47 2.26
CA SER A 12 -3.75 12.98 3.61
C SER A 12 -4.79 11.95 4.05
N PRO A 13 -4.39 10.93 4.83
CA PRO A 13 -5.31 10.06 5.53
C PRO A 13 -6.38 10.81 6.33
N PRO A 14 -7.57 10.21 6.52
CA PRO A 14 -8.60 10.79 7.39
C PRO A 14 -8.05 10.99 8.81
N VAL A 15 -8.59 11.98 9.51
CA VAL A 15 -8.15 12.32 10.88
C VAL A 15 -9.27 12.18 11.93
N HIS A 16 -10.54 12.29 11.53
CA HIS A 16 -11.67 12.35 12.46
C HIS A 16 -12.57 11.10 12.47
N ALA A 17 -12.45 10.23 11.46
CA ALA A 17 -13.20 8.98 11.37
C ALA A 17 -12.23 7.78 11.49
N PRO A 18 -12.65 6.64 12.08
CA PRO A 18 -11.76 5.48 12.25
C PRO A 18 -11.21 4.96 10.92
N PHE A 19 -11.99 5.09 9.85
CA PHE A 19 -11.57 4.95 8.46
C PHE A 19 -12.52 5.74 7.55
N ALA A 20 -12.13 5.95 6.29
CA ALA A 20 -12.98 6.45 5.23
C ALA A 20 -12.85 5.55 3.99
N LEU A 21 -13.96 5.26 3.31
CA LEU A 21 -13.92 4.54 2.04
C LEU A 21 -13.52 5.51 0.94
N LEU A 22 -12.35 5.33 0.33
CA LEU A 22 -11.80 6.24 -0.69
C LEU A 22 -11.62 5.56 -2.05
N PRO A 23 -11.77 6.31 -3.16
CA PRO A 23 -11.59 5.75 -4.49
C PRO A 23 -10.10 5.52 -4.78
N VAL A 24 -9.79 4.36 -5.35
CA VAL A 24 -8.44 4.02 -5.79
C VAL A 24 -8.19 4.57 -7.21
N GLY A 25 -6.94 4.94 -7.52
CA GLY A 25 -6.53 5.51 -8.80
C GLY A 25 -6.62 7.03 -8.88
N VAL A 26 -7.03 7.72 -7.82
CA VAL A 26 -7.04 9.20 -7.74
C VAL A 26 -5.69 9.72 -7.24
N TRP A 27 -5.34 9.37 -6.00
CA TRP A 27 -4.07 9.81 -5.38
C TRP A 27 -3.04 8.69 -5.32
N TRP A 28 -3.51 7.45 -5.28
CA TRP A 28 -2.71 6.24 -5.20
C TRP A 28 -3.49 5.08 -5.82
N ASP A 29 -2.75 4.13 -6.39
CA ASP A 29 -3.24 2.77 -6.60
C ASP A 29 -2.94 1.94 -5.34
N ALA A 30 -3.50 0.73 -5.26
CA ALA A 30 -3.19 -0.18 -4.17
C ALA A 30 -2.78 -1.56 -4.68
N VAL A 31 -1.85 -2.22 -3.98
CA VAL A 31 -1.48 -3.61 -4.25
C VAL A 31 -1.90 -4.47 -3.08
N ARG A 32 -2.87 -5.34 -3.31
CA ARG A 32 -3.39 -6.29 -2.32
C ARG A 32 -2.54 -7.55 -2.30
N VAL A 33 -2.09 -7.97 -1.12
CA VAL A 33 -1.28 -9.17 -0.90
C VAL A 33 -1.79 -9.92 0.34
N PRO A 34 -1.84 -11.27 0.35
CA PRO A 34 -2.26 -12.03 1.53
C PRO A 34 -1.40 -11.69 2.75
N TYR A 35 -2.01 -11.62 3.94
CA TYR A 35 -1.35 -11.18 5.18
C TYR A 35 -0.01 -11.91 5.45
N ALA A 36 0.00 -13.23 5.33
CA ALA A 36 1.18 -14.06 5.59
C ALA A 36 2.36 -13.73 4.65
N ARG A 37 2.09 -13.58 3.34
CA ARG A 37 3.10 -13.15 2.36
C ARG A 37 3.49 -11.70 2.58
N GLY A 38 2.51 -10.86 2.88
CA GLY A 38 2.66 -9.42 2.98
C GLY A 38 3.66 -8.98 4.05
N TRP A 39 3.65 -9.58 5.24
CA TRP A 39 4.64 -9.23 6.27
C TRP A 39 6.07 -9.57 5.87
N GLY A 40 6.28 -10.62 5.07
CA GLY A 40 7.58 -10.89 4.45
C GLY A 40 8.02 -9.73 3.57
N VAL A 41 7.12 -9.23 2.71
CA VAL A 41 7.38 -8.09 1.82
C VAL A 41 7.68 -6.81 2.62
N VAL A 42 6.95 -6.54 3.70
CA VAL A 42 7.24 -5.40 4.61
C VAL A 42 8.68 -5.49 5.13
N ARG A 43 9.09 -6.68 5.60
CA ARG A 43 10.45 -6.90 6.12
C ARG A 43 11.53 -6.75 5.05
N THR A 44 11.29 -7.27 3.85
CA THR A 44 12.22 -7.15 2.71
C THR A 44 12.39 -5.70 2.26
N LEU A 45 11.30 -4.93 2.21
CA LEU A 45 11.35 -3.53 1.81
C LEU A 45 12.01 -2.62 2.86
N GLY A 46 11.85 -2.93 4.16
CA GLY A 46 12.42 -2.13 5.24
C GLY A 46 12.04 -0.65 5.12
N GLU A 47 13.05 0.23 5.14
CA GLU A 47 12.87 1.69 5.00
C GLU A 47 12.32 2.13 3.63
N ALA A 48 12.40 1.28 2.61
CA ALA A 48 11.78 1.56 1.31
C ALA A 48 10.27 1.25 1.30
N CYS A 49 9.72 0.68 2.38
CA CYS A 49 8.30 0.41 2.51
C CYS A 49 7.55 1.72 2.80
N GLY A 50 6.71 2.16 1.86
CA GLY A 50 5.74 3.22 2.09
C GLY A 50 4.54 2.73 2.90
N ALA A 51 3.45 3.50 2.86
CA ALA A 51 2.27 3.20 3.68
C ALA A 51 1.59 1.90 3.28
N VAL A 52 1.22 1.10 4.29
CA VAL A 52 0.52 -0.18 4.11
C VAL A 52 -0.69 -0.20 5.01
N ILE A 53 -1.84 -0.50 4.42
CA ILE A 53 -3.10 -0.71 5.15
C ILE A 53 -3.25 -2.20 5.43
N GLY A 54 -3.52 -2.58 6.67
CA GLY A 54 -3.93 -3.92 7.05
C GLY A 54 -5.45 -4.01 7.16
N ASP A 55 -6.01 -5.09 6.62
CA ASP A 55 -7.40 -5.51 6.87
C ASP A 55 -7.36 -6.87 7.58
N PRO A 56 -7.55 -6.88 8.91
CA PRO A 56 -7.49 -8.11 9.71
C PRO A 56 -8.69 -9.02 9.47
N HIS A 57 -9.83 -8.51 8.97
CA HIS A 57 -11.02 -9.32 8.74
C HIS A 57 -10.88 -10.15 7.48
N ARG A 58 -10.27 -9.58 6.44
CA ARG A 58 -10.05 -10.26 5.16
C ARG A 58 -8.66 -10.89 5.04
N SER A 59 -7.78 -10.67 6.02
CA SER A 59 -6.38 -11.13 6.02
C SER A 59 -5.60 -10.64 4.80
N TRP A 60 -5.69 -9.33 4.50
CA TRP A 60 -4.93 -8.68 3.43
C TRP A 60 -4.08 -7.53 3.95
N LEU A 61 -2.96 -7.29 3.26
CA LEU A 61 -2.22 -6.03 3.31
C LEU A 61 -2.36 -5.32 1.96
N TYR A 62 -2.45 -3.99 1.99
CA TYR A 62 -2.58 -3.13 0.82
C TYR A 62 -1.47 -2.08 0.84
N TRP A 63 -0.50 -2.21 -0.06
CA TRP A 63 0.50 -1.17 -0.29
C TRP A 63 -0.13 -0.05 -1.08
N LEU A 64 0.07 1.19 -0.62
CA LEU A 64 -0.26 2.35 -1.43
C LEU A 64 0.92 2.63 -2.37
N VAL A 65 0.64 2.77 -3.65
CA VAL A 65 1.64 3.05 -4.69
C VAL A 65 1.19 4.23 -5.56
N PRO A 66 2.10 4.92 -6.27
CA PRO A 66 1.72 5.97 -7.21
C PRO A 66 0.67 5.48 -8.23
N PRO A 67 -0.29 6.34 -8.63
CA PRO A 67 -1.27 5.99 -9.66
C PRO A 67 -0.63 5.49 -10.96
N GLY A 68 -1.28 4.55 -11.63
CA GLY A 68 -0.77 3.89 -12.84
C GLY A 68 0.13 2.68 -12.54
N GLY A 69 0.56 2.52 -11.28
CA GLY A 69 1.18 1.30 -10.75
C GLY A 69 2.36 0.77 -11.57
N GLY A 70 3.23 1.67 -12.04
CA GLY A 70 4.25 1.40 -13.06
C GLY A 70 5.02 0.09 -12.83
N GLY A 71 4.89 -0.85 -13.75
CA GLY A 71 5.63 -2.11 -13.75
C GLY A 71 5.02 -3.26 -12.94
N LEU A 72 3.93 -3.06 -12.19
CA LEU A 72 3.21 -4.14 -11.52
C LEU A 72 2.10 -4.74 -12.42
N PRO A 73 1.97 -6.08 -12.51
CA PRO A 73 0.87 -6.69 -13.24
C PRO A 73 -0.47 -6.42 -12.56
N ALA A 74 -1.56 -6.46 -13.34
CA ALA A 74 -2.91 -6.31 -12.79
C ALA A 74 -3.25 -7.42 -11.77
N ARG A 75 -2.77 -8.64 -12.04
CA ARG A 75 -2.88 -9.79 -11.15
C ARG A 75 -1.73 -10.76 -11.39
N GLU A 76 -1.19 -11.29 -10.30
CA GLU A 76 -0.19 -12.36 -10.30
C GLU A 76 -0.47 -13.26 -9.09
N GLY A 77 -1.08 -14.42 -9.35
CA GLY A 77 -1.63 -15.28 -8.31
C GLY A 77 -2.66 -14.56 -7.41
N GLU A 78 -2.33 -14.45 -6.13
CA GLU A 78 -3.15 -13.76 -5.12
C GLU A 78 -2.82 -12.26 -4.98
N VAL A 79 -1.75 -11.79 -5.63
CA VAL A 79 -1.39 -10.37 -5.69
C VAL A 79 -2.26 -9.69 -6.72
N VAL A 80 -2.95 -8.61 -6.32
CA VAL A 80 -3.86 -7.88 -7.20
C VAL A 80 -3.59 -6.39 -7.09
N ARG A 81 -3.41 -5.74 -8.23
CA ARG A 81 -3.37 -4.28 -8.31
C ARG A 81 -4.79 -3.74 -8.44
N LEU A 82 -5.19 -2.92 -7.47
CA LEU A 82 -6.41 -2.15 -7.44
C LEU A 82 -6.13 -0.75 -7.98
N SER A 83 -6.99 -0.27 -8.86
CA SER A 83 -6.90 1.06 -9.48
C SER A 83 -8.31 1.63 -9.64
N VAL A 84 -8.54 2.44 -10.68
CA VAL A 84 -9.85 3.02 -11.00
C VAL A 84 -11.00 2.01 -10.90
N ALA A 85 -12.17 2.50 -10.47
CA ALA A 85 -13.36 1.72 -10.14
C ALA A 85 -13.24 0.79 -8.91
N CYS A 86 -12.11 0.82 -8.18
CA CYS A 86 -11.99 0.18 -6.86
C CYS A 86 -12.16 1.20 -5.73
N TRP A 87 -12.52 0.72 -4.55
CA TRP A 87 -12.58 1.50 -3.32
C TRP A 87 -11.84 0.77 -2.20
N LEU A 88 -11.14 1.51 -1.36
CA LEU A 88 -10.38 0.96 -0.24
C LEU A 88 -10.72 1.71 1.06
N PRO A 89 -10.98 1.00 2.17
CA PRO A 89 -11.14 1.63 3.46
C PRO A 89 -9.78 2.09 3.96
N VAL A 90 -9.57 3.41 3.99
CA VAL A 90 -8.35 4.03 4.47
C VAL A 90 -8.49 4.39 5.96
N PRO A 91 -7.62 3.86 6.83
CA PRO A 91 -7.69 4.13 8.26
C PRO A 91 -7.36 5.58 8.61
N ALA A 92 -7.87 6.04 9.75
CA ALA A 92 -7.42 7.29 10.36
C ALA A 92 -5.89 7.30 10.47
N ARG A 93 -5.25 8.45 10.27
CA ARG A 93 -3.79 8.60 10.30
C ARG A 93 -3.13 7.92 11.52
N THR A 94 -3.75 8.04 12.69
CA THR A 94 -3.22 7.54 13.96
C THR A 94 -3.58 6.09 14.26
N ARG A 95 -4.37 5.45 13.40
CA ARG A 95 -4.86 4.08 13.64
C ARG A 95 -3.85 3.06 13.12
N THR A 96 -3.01 2.55 14.01
CA THR A 96 -1.95 1.57 13.70
C THR A 96 -2.27 0.16 14.18
N GLU A 97 -3.46 -0.08 14.74
CA GLU A 97 -3.83 -1.35 15.35
C GLU A 97 -5.31 -1.73 15.05
N PRO A 98 -5.63 -3.04 15.07
CA PRO A 98 -7.00 -3.55 14.97
C PRO A 98 -7.86 -3.12 16.18
N PRO A 99 -9.20 -3.25 16.13
CA PRO A 99 -10.02 -3.88 15.09
C PRO A 99 -10.22 -3.07 13.80
N GLY A 100 -10.60 -3.72 12.70
CA GLY A 100 -10.86 -3.05 11.41
C GLY A 100 -9.59 -2.56 10.70
N PRO A 101 -9.72 -1.74 9.64
CA PRO A 101 -8.60 -1.22 8.88
C PRO A 101 -7.62 -0.44 9.76
N TYR A 102 -6.32 -0.63 9.53
CA TYR A 102 -5.25 0.04 10.28
C TYR A 102 -4.00 0.23 9.41
N TRP A 103 -3.10 1.13 9.80
CA TRP A 103 -1.79 1.29 9.19
C TRP A 103 -0.84 0.20 9.70
N ALA A 104 -0.61 -0.83 8.89
CA ALA A 104 0.45 -1.81 9.16
C ALA A 104 1.85 -1.19 8.97
N VAL A 105 1.96 -0.21 8.08
CA VAL A 105 3.08 0.73 8.00
C VAL A 105 2.50 2.14 7.96
N PRO A 106 2.82 3.04 8.91
CA PRO A 106 2.25 4.39 9.01
C PRO A 106 2.47 5.24 7.75
N TYR A 107 1.42 5.97 7.35
CA TYR A 107 1.54 6.98 6.29
C TYR A 107 2.30 8.21 6.77
N GLY A 108 3.35 8.60 6.05
CA GLY A 108 4.17 9.76 6.38
C GLY A 108 5.02 9.54 7.62
N GLY A 109 5.68 8.37 7.75
CA GLY A 109 6.66 8.07 8.79
C GLY A 109 7.86 9.04 8.83
N ALA A 110 8.94 8.70 9.54
CA ALA A 110 10.06 9.60 9.85
C ALA A 110 10.64 10.39 8.65
N ASP A 111 10.55 9.83 7.43
CA ASP A 111 11.05 10.42 6.20
C ASP A 111 9.98 11.19 5.36
N GLY A 112 8.74 11.29 5.83
CA GLY A 112 7.63 11.88 5.07
C GLY A 112 7.16 11.05 3.86
N ARG A 113 7.60 9.79 3.75
CA ARG A 113 7.24 8.90 2.62
C ARG A 113 5.79 8.44 2.72
N GLY A 114 5.01 8.72 1.67
CA GLY A 114 3.60 8.34 1.57
C GLY A 114 3.35 7.02 0.83
N LEU A 115 4.02 6.79 -0.31
CA LEU A 115 3.73 5.70 -1.23
C LEU A 115 4.97 4.84 -1.50
N THR A 116 4.77 3.54 -1.72
CA THR A 116 5.84 2.60 -2.05
C THR A 116 6.17 2.67 -3.54
N ASP A 117 7.47 2.64 -3.86
CA ASP A 117 7.94 2.54 -5.24
C ASP A 117 7.48 1.20 -5.87
N PRO A 118 6.75 1.23 -7.01
CA PRO A 118 6.21 0.02 -7.64
C PRO A 118 7.26 -1.03 -8.04
N LEU A 119 8.45 -0.61 -8.47
CA LEU A 119 9.51 -1.53 -8.92
C LEU A 119 10.16 -2.21 -7.72
N ARG A 120 10.40 -1.47 -6.63
CA ARG A 120 10.87 -2.05 -5.37
C ARG A 120 9.87 -3.04 -4.80
N LEU A 121 8.58 -2.69 -4.82
CA LEU A 121 7.52 -3.60 -4.39
C LEU A 121 7.48 -4.88 -5.24
N ARG A 122 7.60 -4.75 -6.57
CA ARG A 122 7.65 -5.92 -7.47
C ARG A 122 8.83 -6.83 -7.16
N ALA A 123 10.03 -6.27 -6.96
CA ALA A 123 11.21 -7.04 -6.61
C ALA A 123 11.01 -7.82 -5.29
N ALA A 124 10.54 -7.13 -4.24
CA ALA A 124 10.28 -7.75 -2.94
C ALA A 124 9.19 -8.84 -3.00
N LEU A 125 8.19 -8.67 -3.86
CA LEU A 125 7.15 -9.69 -4.09
C LEU A 125 7.73 -10.95 -4.75
N ALA A 126 8.63 -10.80 -5.72
CA ALA A 126 9.29 -11.93 -6.39
C ALA A 126 10.23 -12.69 -5.45
N ASP A 127 11.01 -11.98 -4.63
CA ASP A 127 11.91 -12.60 -3.65
C ASP A 127 11.15 -13.44 -2.62
N GLY A 128 9.99 -12.95 -2.18
CA GLY A 128 9.12 -13.69 -1.26
C GLY A 128 8.42 -14.90 -1.87
N GLU A 129 8.40 -15.02 -3.20
CA GLU A 129 7.88 -16.18 -3.92
C GLU A 129 8.95 -17.26 -4.10
N ALA A 130 10.19 -16.86 -4.36
CA ALA A 130 11.34 -17.76 -4.50
C ALA A 130 11.75 -18.44 -3.18
N ALA A 131 11.37 -17.88 -2.03
CA ALA A 131 11.66 -18.44 -0.70
C ALA A 131 10.66 -19.51 -0.21
N ARG A 132 9.71 -19.94 -1.05
CA ARG A 132 8.69 -20.96 -0.76
C ARG A 132 8.97 -22.26 -1.51
#